data_AF-A0A1G2LXZ7-F1
#
_entry.id   AF-A0A1G2LXZ7-F1
#
_cell.length_a   1.000
_cell.length_b   1.000
_cell.length_c   1.000
_cell.angle_alpha   90.00
_cell.angle_beta   90.00
_cell.angle_gamma   90.00
#
_symmetry.space_group_name_H-M   'P 1'
#
loop_
_entity.id
_entity.type
_entity.pdbx_description
1 polymer ?
#
loop_
_entity_poly.entity_id
_entity_poly.type
_entity_poly.pdbx_seq_one_letter_code
_entity_poly.pdbx_strand_id
1 'polypeptide(L)'
;MKKLGDKKVKKALCFFVVLFSSCLLITATSARAIELNEAVKESSLFFAGYTMGFINHELGHQLMASAKGIDMQWDVQRNFFHSTWRANKKDQSVSLAGFGAQILSTEAILNSGINKKNSFIFGLLFFNIQNSLAYVVQNELDSSHRKGDFVDIKEKRAVEAILVSHALFTAYRMHKNKDFPVWIEIGANEFVIGIKKRFFAP
;
A
#
# COMPACT_ATOMS: atom_id res chain seq x y z
N MET A 1 -21.52 -22.91 23.13
CA MET A 1 -20.17 -22.40 23.52
C MET A 1 -19.82 -21.19 22.66
N LYS A 2 -19.67 -19.99 23.24
CA LYS A 2 -19.35 -18.73 22.53
C LYS A 2 -17.90 -18.75 22.02
N LYS A 3 -17.69 -18.61 20.70
CA LYS A 3 -16.38 -18.38 20.04
C LYS A 3 -15.80 -16.99 20.41
N LEU A 4 -15.50 -16.77 21.68
CA LEU A 4 -14.90 -15.51 22.18
C LEU A 4 -13.37 -15.43 21.97
N GLY A 5 -12.73 -16.53 21.55
CA GLY A 5 -11.28 -16.59 21.29
C GLY A 5 -10.84 -16.06 19.92
N ASP A 6 -11.67 -16.26 18.89
CA ASP A 6 -11.27 -16.05 17.48
C ASP A 6 -10.94 -14.58 17.17
N LYS A 7 -11.73 -13.64 17.71
CA LYS A 7 -11.56 -12.21 17.45
C LYS A 7 -10.35 -11.60 18.15
N LYS A 8 -9.99 -12.10 19.34
CA LYS A 8 -8.79 -11.66 20.08
C LYS A 8 -7.52 -12.23 19.43
N VAL A 9 -7.56 -13.48 18.98
CA VAL A 9 -6.45 -14.13 18.27
C VAL A 9 -6.21 -13.47 16.92
N LYS A 10 -7.25 -13.17 16.12
CA LYS A 10 -7.09 -12.44 14.84
C LYS A 10 -6.51 -11.03 15.03
N LYS A 11 -6.96 -10.30 16.06
CA LYS A 11 -6.38 -9.00 16.41
C LYS A 11 -4.91 -9.13 16.81
N ALA A 12 -4.58 -10.10 17.67
CA ALA A 12 -3.21 -10.36 18.07
C ALA A 12 -2.32 -10.76 16.88
N LEU A 13 -2.83 -11.55 15.93
CA LEU A 13 -2.10 -11.92 14.72
C LEU A 13 -1.88 -10.74 13.77
N CYS A 14 -2.89 -9.90 13.52
CA CYS A 14 -2.71 -8.67 12.74
C CYS A 14 -1.69 -7.74 13.42
N PHE A 15 -1.79 -7.58 14.74
CA PHE A 15 -0.85 -6.76 15.50
C PHE A 15 0.57 -7.36 15.42
N PHE A 16 0.69 -8.69 15.54
CA PHE A 16 1.96 -9.40 15.42
C PHE A 16 2.53 -9.29 14.01
N VAL A 17 1.75 -9.40 12.94
CA VAL A 17 2.25 -9.25 11.57
C VAL A 17 2.66 -7.80 11.28
N VAL A 18 1.90 -6.81 11.75
CA VAL A 18 2.30 -5.39 11.64
C VAL A 18 3.60 -5.15 12.42
N LEU A 19 3.70 -5.63 13.66
CA LEU A 19 4.91 -5.53 14.48
C LEU A 19 6.09 -6.30 13.90
N PHE A 20 5.86 -7.49 13.38
CA PHE A 20 6.90 -8.37 12.84
C PHE A 20 7.38 -7.88 11.48
N SER A 21 6.49 -7.35 10.63
CA SER A 21 6.86 -6.68 9.37
C SER A 21 7.61 -5.39 9.64
N SER A 22 7.17 -4.61 10.63
CA SER A 22 7.88 -3.41 11.09
C SER A 22 9.24 -3.78 11.68
N CYS A 23 9.33 -4.84 12.49
CA CYS A 23 10.59 -5.34 13.05
C CYS A 23 11.53 -5.89 11.98
N LEU A 24 11.03 -6.61 10.97
CA LEU A 24 11.82 -7.09 9.83
C LEU A 24 12.35 -5.94 8.99
N LEU A 25 11.57 -4.86 8.82
CA LEU A 25 12.03 -3.64 8.16
C LEU A 25 13.03 -2.85 9.02
N ILE A 26 12.86 -2.81 10.34
CA ILE A 26 13.79 -2.19 11.30
C ILE A 26 15.10 -2.98 11.39
N THR A 27 15.05 -4.32 11.33
CA THR A 27 16.24 -5.20 11.36
C THR A 27 16.93 -5.31 9.99
N ALA A 28 16.20 -5.18 8.88
CA ALA A 28 16.82 -5.02 7.56
C ALA A 28 17.51 -3.65 7.40
N THR A 29 17.09 -2.65 8.18
CA THR A 29 17.72 -1.32 8.23
C THR A 29 18.76 -1.18 9.36
N SER A 30 18.88 -2.16 10.27
CA SER A 30 19.80 -2.09 11.43
C SER A 30 21.28 -2.28 11.09
N ALA A 31 21.66 -2.38 9.81
CA ALA A 31 23.05 -2.18 9.40
C ALA A 31 23.52 -0.71 9.56
N ARG A 32 22.65 0.21 9.98
CA ARG A 32 22.99 1.60 10.30
C ARG A 32 22.33 2.09 11.59
N ALA A 33 22.73 1.51 12.73
CA ALA A 33 22.31 1.99 14.06
C ALA A 33 22.67 3.47 14.36
N ILE A 34 23.53 4.09 13.54
CA ILE A 34 23.89 5.51 13.62
C ILE A 34 22.83 6.43 12.94
N GLU A 35 22.06 5.92 11.96
CA GLU A 35 20.98 6.69 11.30
C GLU A 35 19.70 6.75 12.14
N LEU A 36 19.51 5.84 13.09
CA LEU A 36 18.31 5.79 13.93
C LEU A 36 18.18 7.03 14.85
N ASN A 37 19.30 7.64 15.25
CA ASN A 37 19.30 8.82 16.12
C ASN A 37 18.92 10.11 15.36
N GLU A 38 19.20 10.19 14.05
CA GLU A 38 18.65 11.24 13.18
C GLU A 38 17.20 10.93 12.80
N ALA A 39 16.83 9.66 12.63
CA ALA A 39 15.45 9.23 12.39
C ALA A 39 14.49 9.54 13.55
N VAL A 40 14.97 9.66 14.80
CA VAL A 40 14.15 10.14 15.93
C VAL A 40 13.82 11.63 15.80
N LYS A 41 14.76 12.45 15.31
CA LYS A 41 14.50 13.88 15.01
C LYS A 41 13.63 14.08 13.76
N GLU A 42 13.73 13.18 12.79
CA GLU A 42 12.90 13.19 11.57
C GLU A 42 11.66 12.28 11.64
N SER A 43 11.35 11.73 12.82
CA SER A 43 10.22 10.83 13.02
C SER A 43 8.88 11.49 12.64
N SER A 44 8.74 12.79 12.90
CA SER A 44 7.59 13.59 12.48
C SER A 44 7.43 13.64 10.96
N LEU A 45 8.53 13.80 10.21
CA LEU A 45 8.52 13.78 8.75
C LEU A 45 8.18 12.39 8.22
N PHE A 46 8.75 11.34 8.83
CA PHE A 46 8.37 9.96 8.51
C PHE A 46 6.88 9.71 8.70
N PHE A 47 6.33 10.06 9.87
CA PHE A 47 4.91 9.88 10.15
C PHE A 47 4.01 10.76 9.27
N ALA A 48 4.45 11.96 8.92
CA ALA A 48 3.75 12.82 7.96
C ALA A 48 3.72 12.16 6.57
N GLY A 49 4.84 11.59 6.12
CA GLY A 49 4.91 10.83 4.87
C GLY A 49 4.03 9.59 4.87
N TYR A 50 4.08 8.82 5.97
CA TYR A 50 3.22 7.65 6.17
C TYR A 50 1.73 8.02 6.13
N THR A 51 1.35 9.09 6.83
CA THR A 51 -0.04 9.61 6.85
C THR A 51 -0.45 10.12 5.46
N MET A 52 0.47 10.75 4.72
CA MET A 52 0.21 11.18 3.35
C MET A 52 0.00 9.98 2.42
N GLY A 53 0.74 8.88 2.62
CA GLY A 53 0.48 7.63 1.92
C GLY A 53 -0.95 7.12 2.13
N PHE A 54 -1.43 7.17 3.38
CA PHE A 54 -2.81 6.82 3.72
C PHE A 54 -3.82 7.74 3.03
N ILE A 55 -3.62 9.06 3.12
CA ILE A 55 -4.48 10.04 2.43
C ILE A 55 -4.52 9.77 0.92
N ASN A 56 -3.37 9.51 0.31
CA ASN A 56 -3.27 9.21 -1.12
C ASN A 56 -4.04 7.94 -1.51
N HIS A 57 -4.00 6.89 -0.68
CA HIS A 57 -4.80 5.68 -0.90
C HIS A 57 -6.30 5.99 -0.88
N GLU A 58 -6.78 6.69 0.16
CA GLU A 58 -8.21 7.00 0.27
C GLU A 58 -8.71 7.99 -0.80
N LEU A 59 -7.85 8.93 -1.23
CA LEU A 59 -8.14 9.81 -2.37
C LEU A 59 -8.32 9.02 -3.67
N GLY A 60 -7.60 7.91 -3.86
CA GLY A 60 -7.81 7.01 -4.99
C GLY A 60 -9.25 6.50 -5.06
N HIS A 61 -9.78 6.02 -3.93
CA HIS A 61 -11.18 5.62 -3.83
C HIS A 61 -12.13 6.77 -4.15
N GLN A 62 -11.91 7.95 -3.55
CA GLN A 62 -12.76 9.13 -3.74
C GLN A 62 -12.81 9.62 -5.19
N LEU A 63 -11.67 9.63 -5.88
CA LEU A 63 -11.60 10.08 -7.26
C LEU A 63 -12.32 9.11 -8.19
N MET A 64 -12.09 7.81 -8.05
CA MET A 64 -12.77 6.80 -8.86
C MET A 64 -14.28 6.80 -8.61
N ALA A 65 -14.68 6.95 -7.36
CA ALA A 65 -16.07 7.10 -6.97
C ALA A 65 -16.78 8.27 -7.64
N SER A 66 -16.17 9.45 -7.54
CA SER A 66 -16.67 10.68 -8.14
C SER A 66 -16.78 10.54 -9.66
N ALA A 67 -15.76 9.94 -10.31
CA ALA A 67 -15.77 9.68 -11.75
C ALA A 67 -16.91 8.74 -12.18
N LYS A 68 -17.34 7.83 -11.30
CA LYS A 68 -18.45 6.90 -11.55
C LYS A 68 -19.81 7.43 -11.05
N GLY A 69 -19.86 8.66 -10.55
CA GLY A 69 -21.07 9.26 -10.00
C GLY A 69 -21.59 8.56 -8.74
N ILE A 70 -20.71 7.88 -7.99
CA ILE A 70 -21.10 7.18 -6.77
C ILE A 70 -20.76 8.05 -5.55
N ASP A 71 -21.74 8.24 -4.66
CA ASP A 71 -21.58 9.04 -3.45
C ASP A 71 -20.76 8.29 -2.39
N MET A 72 -19.68 8.94 -1.95
CA MET A 72 -18.72 8.42 -0.98
C MET A 72 -18.89 9.13 0.34
N GLN A 73 -19.24 8.38 1.38
CA GLN A 73 -19.34 8.93 2.73
C GLN A 73 -18.15 8.48 3.59
N TRP A 74 -17.50 9.47 4.21
CA TRP A 74 -16.42 9.28 5.16
C TRP A 74 -17.00 9.08 6.56
N ASP A 75 -16.81 7.90 7.15
CA ASP A 75 -17.21 7.65 8.54
C ASP A 75 -16.06 8.01 9.47
N VAL A 76 -16.05 9.27 9.91
CA VAL A 76 -15.04 9.81 10.84
C VAL A 76 -15.19 9.21 12.24
N GLN A 77 -16.36 8.62 12.59
CA GLN A 77 -16.65 8.12 13.94
C GLN A 77 -16.00 6.77 14.26
N ARG A 78 -15.47 6.04 13.27
CA ARG A 78 -14.84 4.72 13.48
C ARG A 78 -13.34 4.76 13.82
N ASN A 79 -12.80 5.92 14.21
CA ASN A 79 -11.40 6.15 14.61
C ASN A 79 -10.34 5.76 13.56
N PHE A 80 -10.78 5.46 12.35
CA PHE A 80 -10.00 5.33 11.14
C PHE A 80 -10.90 5.92 10.06
N PHE A 81 -10.33 6.68 9.12
CA PHE A 81 -11.03 7.18 7.94
C PHE A 81 -11.45 5.98 7.07
N HIS A 82 -12.44 5.24 7.52
CA HIS A 82 -13.07 4.21 6.72
C HIS A 82 -14.15 4.92 5.92
N SER A 83 -13.95 4.97 4.61
CA SER A 83 -15.04 5.25 3.70
C SER A 83 -16.11 4.17 3.92
N THR A 84 -17.22 4.53 4.56
CA THR A 84 -18.36 3.62 4.68
C THR A 84 -19.13 3.67 3.39
N TRP A 85 -18.51 3.14 2.34
CA TRP A 85 -19.23 2.57 1.21
C TRP A 85 -20.03 1.41 1.74
N ARG A 86 -21.22 1.66 2.28
CA ARG A 86 -22.12 0.58 2.72
C ARG A 86 -23.15 0.22 1.68
N ALA A 87 -23.36 1.07 0.67
CA ALA A 87 -24.35 0.81 -0.38
C ALA A 87 -23.75 0.07 -1.59
N ASN A 88 -22.48 0.30 -1.95
CA ASN A 88 -21.90 -0.19 -3.22
C ASN A 88 -20.44 -0.71 -3.12
N LYS A 89 -20.09 -1.48 -2.08
CA LYS A 89 -18.78 -2.19 -2.00
C LYS A 89 -18.49 -3.15 -3.16
N LYS A 90 -19.45 -3.32 -4.08
CA LYS A 90 -19.38 -4.23 -5.22
C LYS A 90 -18.62 -3.66 -6.41
N ASP A 91 -18.31 -2.35 -6.40
CA ASP A 91 -17.58 -1.74 -7.51
C ASP A 91 -16.08 -1.99 -7.38
N GLN A 92 -15.60 -3.02 -8.10
CA GLN A 92 -14.19 -3.42 -8.08
C GLN A 92 -13.26 -2.29 -8.51
N SER A 93 -13.68 -1.39 -9.41
CA SER A 93 -12.85 -0.26 -9.83
C SER A 93 -12.61 0.69 -8.67
N VAL A 94 -13.66 1.03 -7.91
CA VAL A 94 -13.52 1.89 -6.72
C VAL A 94 -12.64 1.20 -5.69
N SER A 95 -12.90 -0.07 -5.37
CA SER A 95 -12.12 -0.87 -4.43
C SER A 95 -10.64 -0.98 -4.80
N LEU A 96 -10.30 -1.06 -6.09
CA LEU A 96 -8.91 -1.15 -6.55
C LEU A 96 -8.23 0.21 -6.69
N ALA A 97 -8.99 1.31 -6.77
CA ALA A 97 -8.44 2.62 -7.03
C ALA A 97 -7.49 3.11 -5.93
N GLY A 98 -7.71 2.73 -4.67
CA GLY A 98 -6.78 3.03 -3.58
C GLY A 98 -5.40 2.39 -3.79
N PHE A 99 -5.37 1.11 -4.18
CA PHE A 99 -4.11 0.45 -4.54
C PHE A 99 -3.48 1.03 -5.81
N GLY A 100 -4.31 1.38 -6.81
CA GLY A 100 -3.84 2.07 -8.02
C GLY A 100 -3.12 3.39 -7.69
N ALA A 101 -3.71 4.22 -6.83
CA ALA A 101 -3.10 5.48 -6.38
C ALA A 101 -1.78 5.26 -5.62
N GLN A 102 -1.68 4.20 -4.81
CA GLN A 102 -0.44 3.84 -4.13
C GLN A 102 0.66 3.37 -5.11
N ILE A 103 0.31 2.54 -6.08
CA ILE A 103 1.26 2.05 -7.08
C ILE A 103 1.78 3.22 -7.92
N LEU A 104 0.88 4.08 -8.40
CA LEU A 104 1.25 5.25 -9.20
C LEU A 104 2.10 6.25 -8.41
N SER A 105 1.78 6.52 -7.15
CA SER A 105 2.58 7.43 -6.32
C SER A 105 3.98 6.86 -6.04
N THR A 106 4.06 5.56 -5.74
CA THR A 106 5.35 4.87 -5.62
C THR A 106 6.17 4.98 -6.89
N GLU A 107 5.59 4.72 -8.06
CA GLU A 107 6.33 4.81 -9.32
C GLU A 107 6.74 6.24 -9.66
N ALA A 108 5.89 7.24 -9.39
CA ALA A 108 6.25 8.64 -9.57
C ALA A 108 7.45 9.01 -8.68
N ILE A 109 7.45 8.60 -7.41
CA ILE A 109 8.56 8.85 -6.48
C ILE A 109 9.82 8.12 -6.93
N LEU A 110 9.73 6.82 -7.22
CA LEU A 110 10.89 6.01 -7.54
C LEU A 110 11.53 6.39 -8.87
N ASN A 111 10.77 6.87 -9.85
CA ASN A 111 11.29 7.34 -11.14
C ASN A 111 11.61 8.84 -11.17
N SER A 112 11.38 9.56 -10.06
CA SER A 112 11.79 10.96 -9.93
C SER A 112 13.24 11.10 -9.46
N GLY A 113 13.78 12.31 -9.62
CA GLY A 113 15.04 12.71 -8.99
C GLY A 113 14.94 13.03 -7.49
N ILE A 114 13.79 12.75 -6.85
CA ILE A 114 13.58 13.02 -5.43
C ILE A 114 14.52 12.14 -4.60
N ASN A 115 15.10 12.73 -3.54
CA ASN A 115 15.94 11.99 -2.60
C ASN A 115 15.11 10.95 -1.82
N LYS A 116 15.22 9.68 -2.21
CA LYS A 116 14.54 8.53 -1.59
C LYS A 116 14.96 8.28 -0.13
N LYS A 117 16.06 8.88 0.35
CA LYS A 117 16.49 8.81 1.75
C LYS A 117 15.84 9.87 2.65
N ASN A 118 15.08 10.80 2.09
CA ASN A 118 14.32 11.76 2.87
C ASN A 118 13.26 11.02 3.72
N SER A 119 13.19 11.30 5.02
CA SER A 119 12.30 10.58 5.95
C SER A 119 10.83 10.63 5.56
N PHE A 120 10.34 11.75 5.00
CA PHE A 120 8.97 11.85 4.51
C PHE A 120 8.72 10.90 3.32
N ILE A 121 9.63 10.88 2.34
CA ILE A 121 9.52 9.98 1.19
C ILE A 121 9.63 8.52 1.62
N PHE A 122 10.53 8.22 2.55
CA PHE A 122 10.67 6.90 3.12
C PHE A 122 9.38 6.45 3.84
N GLY A 123 8.75 7.33 4.63
CA GLY A 123 7.48 7.06 5.30
C GLY A 123 6.32 6.79 4.35
N LEU A 124 6.23 7.56 3.26
CA LEU A 124 5.22 7.36 2.24
C LEU A 124 5.39 6.00 1.53
N LEU A 125 6.61 5.69 1.08
CA LEU A 125 6.90 4.40 0.46
C LEU A 125 6.71 3.23 1.43
N PHE A 126 7.07 3.41 2.70
CA PHE A 126 6.84 2.42 3.76
C PHE A 126 5.35 2.12 3.94
N PHE A 127 4.50 3.16 3.97
CA PHE A 127 3.04 2.96 4.00
C PHE A 127 2.57 2.14 2.79
N ASN A 128 3.03 2.44 1.58
CA ASN A 128 2.61 1.73 0.37
C ASN A 128 2.99 0.24 0.41
N ILE A 129 4.19 -0.10 0.89
CA ILE A 129 4.63 -1.48 1.13
C ILE A 129 3.75 -2.14 2.20
N GLN A 130 3.66 -1.51 3.38
CA GLN A 130 2.97 -2.08 4.54
C GLN A 130 1.49 -2.30 4.26
N ASN A 131 0.80 -1.32 3.67
CA ASN A 131 -0.62 -1.40 3.36
C ASN A 131 -0.90 -2.56 2.40
N SER A 132 -0.10 -2.68 1.34
CA SER A 132 -0.21 -3.77 0.36
C SER A 132 -0.12 -5.15 1.03
N LEU A 133 0.89 -5.35 1.89
CA LEU A 133 1.07 -6.62 2.61
C LEU A 133 -0.02 -6.85 3.67
N ALA A 134 -0.39 -5.81 4.40
CA ALA A 134 -1.42 -5.89 5.43
C ALA A 134 -2.77 -6.32 4.85
N TYR A 135 -3.13 -5.83 3.67
CA TYR A 135 -4.36 -6.23 2.99
C TYR A 135 -4.33 -7.70 2.56
N VAL A 136 -3.23 -8.17 1.97
CA VAL A 136 -3.06 -9.60 1.60
C VAL A 136 -3.18 -10.49 2.84
N VAL A 137 -2.53 -10.11 3.95
CA VAL A 137 -2.58 -10.89 5.20
C VAL A 137 -3.97 -10.85 5.82
N GLN A 138 -4.59 -9.69 5.94
CA GLN A 138 -5.95 -9.55 6.46
C GLN A 138 -6.93 -10.39 5.66
N ASN A 139 -6.71 -10.48 4.35
CA ASN A 139 -7.52 -11.28 3.48
C ASN A 139 -7.43 -12.79 3.76
N GLU A 140 -6.22 -13.30 3.99
CA GLU A 140 -6.03 -14.71 4.33
C GLU A 140 -6.54 -15.04 5.74
N LEU A 141 -6.43 -14.09 6.68
CA LEU A 141 -6.82 -14.31 8.08
C LEU A 141 -8.33 -14.07 8.33
N ASP A 142 -8.97 -13.20 7.57
CA ASP A 142 -10.40 -12.91 7.68
C ASP A 142 -11.22 -13.60 6.58
N SER A 143 -11.38 -14.91 6.74
CA SER A 143 -12.28 -15.74 5.95
C SER A 143 -13.75 -15.27 5.94
N SER A 144 -14.13 -14.30 6.78
CA SER A 144 -15.49 -13.78 6.81
C SER A 144 -15.83 -12.81 5.68
N HIS A 145 -14.86 -12.36 4.86
CA HIS A 145 -15.06 -11.51 3.66
C HIS A 145 -15.89 -10.24 3.90
N ARG A 146 -16.06 -9.80 5.15
CA ARG A 146 -17.12 -8.86 5.50
C ARG A 146 -16.70 -7.39 5.44
N LYS A 147 -15.42 -7.07 5.27
CA LYS A 147 -14.87 -5.70 5.38
C LYS A 147 -13.59 -5.51 4.57
N GLY A 148 -13.33 -4.27 4.16
CA GLY A 148 -12.15 -3.85 3.38
C GLY A 148 -12.40 -3.69 1.88
N ASP A 149 -11.32 -3.44 1.15
CA ASP A 149 -11.29 -3.20 -0.29
C ASP A 149 -11.26 -4.50 -1.11
N PHE A 150 -11.00 -5.63 -0.45
CA PHE A 150 -10.98 -6.96 -1.06
C PHE A 150 -12.36 -7.63 -1.16
N VAL A 151 -13.42 -6.96 -0.69
CA VAL A 151 -14.78 -7.48 -0.71
C VAL A 151 -15.25 -7.53 -2.17
N ASP A 152 -15.71 -8.70 -2.62
CA ASP A 152 -16.29 -8.93 -3.96
C ASP A 152 -15.36 -8.79 -5.18
N ILE A 153 -14.03 -8.83 -4.99
CA ILE A 153 -13.06 -8.92 -6.10
C ILE A 153 -13.04 -10.34 -6.68
N LYS A 154 -13.43 -10.49 -7.96
CA LYS A 154 -13.44 -11.78 -8.69
C LYS A 154 -12.02 -12.35 -8.86
N GLU A 155 -11.05 -11.51 -9.16
CA GLU A 155 -9.66 -11.88 -9.47
C GLU A 155 -8.72 -11.67 -8.27
N LYS A 156 -9.23 -11.99 -7.08
CA LYS A 156 -8.59 -11.70 -5.80
C LYS A 156 -7.12 -12.10 -5.71
N ARG A 157 -6.80 -13.34 -6.16
CA ARG A 157 -5.44 -13.89 -6.15
C ARG A 157 -4.49 -13.12 -7.07
N ALA A 158 -4.98 -12.62 -8.21
CA ALA A 158 -4.17 -11.79 -9.10
C ALA A 158 -3.86 -10.44 -8.45
N VAL A 159 -4.86 -9.83 -7.80
CA VAL A 159 -4.67 -8.57 -7.05
C VAL A 159 -3.66 -8.75 -5.91
N GLU A 160 -3.77 -9.83 -5.13
CA GLU A 160 -2.79 -10.15 -4.08
C GLU A 160 -1.39 -10.33 -4.65
N ALA A 161 -1.23 -11.05 -5.76
CA ALA A 161 0.05 -11.23 -6.42
C ALA A 161 0.64 -9.89 -6.88
N ILE A 162 -0.20 -8.97 -7.41
CA ILE A 162 0.20 -7.61 -7.77
C ILE A 162 0.66 -6.83 -6.54
N LEU A 163 -0.08 -6.87 -5.43
CA LEU A 163 0.27 -6.16 -4.20
C LEU A 163 1.56 -6.67 -3.55
N VAL A 164 1.73 -7.99 -3.50
CA VAL A 164 2.98 -8.60 -3.01
C VAL A 164 4.15 -8.24 -3.92
N SER A 165 3.97 -8.34 -5.23
CA SER A 165 4.99 -7.96 -6.21
C SER A 165 5.36 -6.49 -6.06
N HIS A 166 4.37 -5.60 -5.99
CA HIS A 166 4.56 -4.18 -5.77
C HIS A 166 5.37 -3.90 -4.50
N ALA A 167 4.99 -4.50 -3.37
CA ALA A 167 5.69 -4.34 -2.09
C ALA A 167 7.15 -4.79 -2.17
N LEU A 168 7.40 -5.98 -2.73
CA LEU A 168 8.76 -6.55 -2.87
C LEU A 168 9.62 -5.72 -3.82
N PHE A 169 9.10 -5.33 -4.98
CA PHE A 169 9.83 -4.51 -5.95
C PHE A 169 10.13 -3.12 -5.40
N THR A 170 9.18 -2.51 -4.69
CA THR A 170 9.38 -1.20 -4.04
C THR A 170 10.48 -1.29 -3.00
N ALA A 171 10.41 -2.27 -2.08
CA ALA A 171 11.43 -2.49 -1.06
C ALA A 171 12.81 -2.74 -1.68
N TYR A 172 12.88 -3.55 -2.74
CA TYR A 172 14.13 -3.81 -3.46
C TYR A 172 14.72 -2.53 -4.07
N ARG A 173 13.90 -1.72 -4.75
CA ARG A 173 14.33 -0.46 -5.39
C ARG A 173 14.77 0.57 -4.37
N MET A 174 14.07 0.68 -3.23
CA MET A 174 14.49 1.51 -2.11
C MET A 174 15.85 1.09 -1.56
N HIS A 175 16.05 -0.22 -1.36
CA HIS A 175 17.30 -0.74 -0.79
C HIS A 175 18.49 -0.62 -1.75
N LYS A 176 18.30 -0.90 -3.04
CA LYS A 176 19.39 -0.86 -4.04
C LYS A 176 19.55 0.49 -4.73
N ASN A 177 18.65 1.45 -4.48
CA ASN A 177 18.55 2.72 -5.21
C ASN A 177 18.64 2.54 -6.73
N LYS A 178 17.91 1.53 -7.24
CA LYS A 178 17.90 1.20 -8.67
C LYS A 178 16.62 1.74 -9.31
N ASP A 179 16.81 2.55 -10.34
CA ASP A 179 15.73 2.95 -11.23
C ASP A 179 15.59 1.87 -12.30
N PHE A 180 14.45 1.20 -12.28
CA PHE A 180 14.00 0.43 -13.43
C PHE A 180 13.02 1.34 -14.18
N PRO A 181 13.28 1.70 -15.44
CA PRO A 181 12.31 2.45 -16.20
C PRO A 181 11.09 1.55 -16.40
N VAL A 182 10.04 1.80 -15.62
CA VAL A 182 8.72 1.27 -15.90
C VAL A 182 8.21 2.03 -17.10
N TRP A 183 7.83 1.31 -18.14
CA TRP A 183 7.21 1.89 -19.31
C TRP A 183 5.73 1.57 -19.26
N ILE A 184 4.92 2.58 -19.56
CA ILE A 184 3.47 2.49 -19.63
C ILE A 184 3.12 2.79 -21.09
N GLU A 185 2.43 1.87 -21.73
CA GLU A 185 1.83 2.08 -23.05
C GLU A 185 0.31 2.01 -22.94
N ILE A 186 -0.33 3.05 -23.47
CA ILE A 186 -1.78 3.19 -23.50
C ILE A 186 -2.19 3.11 -24.97
N GLY A 187 -2.68 1.94 -25.38
CA GLY A 187 -3.27 1.72 -26.68
C GLY A 187 -4.78 1.95 -26.66
N ALA A 188 -5.42 1.90 -27.83
CA ALA A 188 -6.87 2.11 -27.95
C ALA A 188 -7.70 1.08 -27.15
N ASN A 189 -7.18 -0.13 -26.94
CA ASN A 189 -7.84 -1.22 -26.21
C ASN A 189 -6.93 -1.92 -25.19
N GLU A 190 -5.72 -1.40 -24.94
CA GLU A 190 -4.77 -2.06 -24.04
C GLU A 190 -4.03 -1.07 -23.14
N PHE A 191 -3.71 -1.55 -21.95
CA PHE A 191 -2.91 -0.85 -20.97
C PHE A 191 -1.77 -1.78 -20.57
N VAL A 192 -0.56 -1.48 -21.05
CA VAL A 192 0.63 -2.30 -20.83
C VAL A 192 1.52 -1.60 -19.81
N ILE A 193 1.79 -2.27 -18.70
CA ILE A 193 2.85 -1.90 -17.77
C ILE A 193 3.97 -2.93 -17.93
N GLY A 194 5.17 -2.47 -18.25
CA GLY A 194 6.33 -3.34 -18.29
C GLY A 194 7.57 -2.71 -17.67
N ILE A 195 8.57 -3.55 -17.41
CA ILE A 195 9.87 -3.11 -16.92
C ILE A 195 10.83 -3.08 -18.11
N LYS A 196 11.28 -1.89 -18.51
CA LYS A 196 12.27 -1.76 -19.58
C LYS A 196 13.65 -2.03 -18.99
N LYS A 197 14.21 -3.20 -19.29
CA LYS A 197 15.62 -3.48 -18.99
C LYS A 197 16.47 -2.93 -20.14
N ARG A 198 17.24 -1.86 -19.89
CA ARG A 198 18.35 -1.49 -20.79
C ARG A 198 19.40 -2.59 -20.63
N PHE A 199 19.35 -3.60 -21.50
CA PHE A 199 20.55 -4.39 -21.76
C PHE A 199 21.51 -3.43 -22.45
N PHE A 200 22.65 -3.18 -21.82
CA PHE A 200 23.71 -2.36 -22.39
C PHE A 200 23.94 -2.81 -23.85
N ALA A 201 23.65 -1.94 -24.81
CA ALA A 201 24.29 -2.03 -26.11
C ALA A 201 25.72 -1.49 -25.91
N PRO A 202 26.74 -2.11 -26.54
CA PRO A 202 28.14 -1.75 -26.38
C PRO A 202 28.42 -0.27 -26.66
#